data_AF-A0A6L4YRW1-F1
#
_entry.id   AF-A0A6L4YRW1-F1
#
_cell.length_a   1.000
_cell.length_b   1.000
_cell.length_c   1.000
_cell.angle_alpha   90.00
_cell.angle_beta   90.00
_cell.angle_gamma   90.00
#
_symmetry.space_group_name_H-M   'P 1'
#
loop_
_entity.id
_entity.type
_entity.pdbx_description
1 polymer ?
#
loop_
_entity_poly.entity_id
_entity_poly.type
_entity_poly.pdbx_seq_one_letter_code
_entity_poly.pdbx_strand_id
1 'polypeptide(L)' 'DLIGPKRQKELVLPRHLTMYILSEELGLTVEKIGEILGGRDHTTVMHGRDKIKQLIVSDRETQRILIETKQSLST' A
#
# COMPACT_ATOMS: atom_id res chain seq x y z
N ASP A 1 -4.10 12.06 5.30
CA ASP A 1 -3.44 11.21 6.32
C ASP A 1 -2.35 10.26 5.82
N LEU A 2 -2.50 9.65 4.64
CA LEU A 2 -1.51 8.66 4.13
C LEU A 2 -0.15 9.28 3.78
N ILE A 3 -0.10 10.54 3.36
CA ILE A 3 1.14 11.27 3.07
C ILE A 3 1.83 11.84 4.31
N GLY A 4 1.12 11.90 5.45
CA GLY A 4 1.63 12.53 6.67
C GLY A 4 2.67 11.66 7.40
N PRO A 5 3.46 12.25 8.32
CA PRO A 5 4.49 11.54 9.06
C PRO A 5 3.92 10.60 10.13
N LYS A 6 2.63 10.71 10.46
CA LYS A 6 1.97 9.94 11.53
C LYS A 6 2.17 8.43 11.34
N ARG A 7 2.84 7.77 12.29
CA ARG A 7 3.13 6.32 12.25
C ARG A 7 2.12 5.47 13.04
N GLN A 8 0.93 5.99 13.30
CA GLN A 8 -0.13 5.25 14.00
C GLN A 8 -0.44 3.95 13.28
N LYS A 9 -0.60 2.86 14.04
CA LYS A 9 -0.80 1.49 13.53
C LYS A 9 -1.96 1.42 12.52
N GLU A 10 -3.04 2.16 12.79
CA GLU A 10 -4.23 2.30 11.94
C GLU A 10 -3.92 2.87 10.55
N LEU A 11 -2.88 3.70 10.41
CA LEU A 11 -2.47 4.29 9.14
C LEU A 11 -1.36 3.51 8.43
N VAL A 12 -0.76 2.49 9.08
CA VAL A 12 0.32 1.70 8.47
C VAL A 12 -0.25 0.76 7.41
N LEU A 13 -1.28 0.00 7.78
CA LEU A 13 -1.90 -0.96 6.86
C LEU A 13 -2.46 -0.28 5.59
N PRO A 14 -3.25 0.81 5.67
CA PRO A 14 -3.72 1.53 4.49
C PRO A 14 -2.60 2.06 3.59
N ARG A 15 -1.47 2.53 4.17
CA ARG A 15 -0.33 3.00 3.38
C ARG A 15 0.35 1.87 2.64
N HIS A 16 0.59 0.74 3.31
CA HIS A 16 1.18 -0.41 2.67
C HIS A 16 0.26 -0.97 1.57
N LEU A 17 -1.06 -0.99 1.81
CA LEU A 17 -2.05 -1.38 0.80
C LEU A 17 -1.97 -0.46 -0.44
N THR A 18 -1.85 0.85 -0.21
CA THR A 18 -1.68 1.84 -1.28
C THR A 18 -0.38 1.59 -2.06
N MET A 19 0.75 1.35 -1.38
CA MET A 19 2.02 1.01 -2.03
C MET A 19 1.90 -0.22 -2.92
N TYR A 20 1.21 -1.25 -2.43
CA TYR A 20 0.97 -2.47 -3.19
C TYR A 20 0.11 -2.23 -4.43
N ILE A 21 -1.04 -1.56 -4.29
CA ILE A 21 -1.96 -1.28 -5.40
C ILE A 21 -1.27 -0.43 -6.48
N LEU A 22 -0.58 0.65 -6.09
CA LEU A 22 0.13 1.51 -7.04
C LEU A 22 1.24 0.76 -7.79
N SER A 23 1.90 -0.21 -7.14
CA SER A 23 2.95 -1.01 -7.77
C SER A 23 2.39 -2.08 -8.71
N GLU A 24 1.38 -2.85 -8.28
CA GLU A 24 0.92 -4.04 -9.01
C GLU A 24 -0.15 -3.74 -10.05
N GLU A 25 -1.04 -2.77 -9.80
CA GLU A 25 -2.14 -2.43 -10.73
C GLU A 25 -1.75 -1.30 -11.69
N LEU A 26 -0.98 -0.32 -11.20
CA LEU A 26 -0.59 0.84 -12.01
C LEU A 26 0.85 0.78 -12.53
N GLY A 27 1.62 -0.25 -12.13
CA GLY A 27 3.00 -0.45 -12.59
C GLY A 27 3.96 0.68 -12.22
N LEU A 28 3.64 1.47 -11.18
CA LEU A 28 4.49 2.59 -10.77
C LEU A 28 5.78 2.11 -10.11
N THR A 29 6.87 2.84 -10.34
CA THR A 29 8.15 2.54 -9.69
C THR A 29 8.10 2.86 -8.19
N VAL A 30 8.95 2.21 -7.40
CA VAL A 30 8.98 2.41 -5.94
C VAL A 30 9.39 3.84 -5.57
N GLU A 31 10.22 4.48 -6.39
CA GLU A 31 10.58 5.90 -6.28
C GLU A 31 9.34 6.77 -6.48
N LYS A 32 8.58 6.52 -7.55
CA LYS A 32 7.40 7.33 -7.87
C LYS A 32 6.31 7.20 -6.81
N ILE A 33 6.11 6.00 -6.30
CA ILE A 33 5.19 5.73 -5.21
C ILE A 33 5.64 6.47 -3.93
N GLY A 34 6.96 6.49 -3.66
CA GLY A 34 7.54 7.24 -2.55
C GLY A 34 7.21 8.72 -2.62
N GLU A 35 7.36 9.34 -3.79
CA GLU A 35 6.96 10.73 -4.05
C GLU A 35 5.48 10.96 -3.75
N ILE A 36 4.60 10.13 -4.32
CA ILE A 36 3.14 10.22 -4.13
C ILE A 36 2.75 10.12 -2.66
N LEU A 37 3.46 9.29 -1.88
CA LEU A 37 3.17 9.05 -0.47
C LEU A 37 3.88 10.01 0.50
N GLY A 38 4.26 11.19 0.01
CA GLY A 38 4.84 12.26 0.81
C GLY A 38 6.35 12.19 0.94
N GLY A 39 7.05 11.78 -0.13
CA GLY A 39 8.51 11.69 -0.15
C GLY A 39 9.08 10.56 0.69
N ARG A 40 8.42 9.40 0.70
CA ARG A 40 8.91 8.22 1.44
C ARG A 40 10.10 7.58 0.75
N ASP A 41 11.02 7.08 1.55
CA ASP A 41 12.16 6.32 1.07
C ASP A 41 11.70 5.09 0.26
N HIS A 42 12.35 4.85 -0.88
CA HIS A 42 12.04 3.74 -1.79
C HIS A 42 12.09 2.37 -1.10
N THR A 43 12.96 2.18 -0.10
CA THR A 43 13.01 0.95 0.70
C THR A 43 11.78 0.80 1.61
N THR A 44 11.21 1.91 2.08
CA THR A 44 9.94 1.89 2.83
C THR A 44 8.78 1.44 1.94
N VAL A 45 8.77 1.90 0.69
CA VAL A 45 7.78 1.49 -0.31
C VAL A 45 7.92 0.00 -0.62
N MET A 46 9.15 -0.46 -0.87
CA MET A 46 9.46 -1.85 -1.11
C MET A 46 8.99 -2.74 0.05
N HIS A 47 9.33 -2.36 1.28
CA HIS A 47 8.92 -3.08 2.48
C HIS A 47 7.39 -3.15 2.62
N GLY A 48 6.69 -2.03 2.43
CA GLY A 48 5.23 -1.99 2.53
C GLY A 48 4.54 -2.85 1.47
N ARG A 49 4.99 -2.75 0.21
CA ARG A 49 4.51 -3.59 -0.90
C ARG A 49 4.70 -5.07 -0.60
N ASP A 50 5.92 -5.47 -0.27
CA ASP A 50 6.26 -6.89 -0.06
C ASP A 50 5.54 -7.47 1.17
N LYS A 51 5.34 -6.64 2.21
CA LYS A 51 4.55 -7.01 3.37
C LYS A 51 3.10 -7.32 3.01
N ILE A 52 2.46 -6.50 2.17
CA ILE A 52 1.09 -6.78 1.71
C ILE A 52 1.05 -8.02 0.82
N LYS A 53 2.03 -8.16 -0.09
CA LYS A 53 2.14 -9.34 -0.96
C LYS A 53 2.18 -10.66 -0.18
N GLN A 54 2.84 -10.66 0.98
CA GLN A 54 2.82 -11.81 1.90
C GLN A 54 1.49 -11.93 2.66
N LEU A 55 0.99 -10.81 3.21
CA LEU A 55 -0.22 -10.80 4.02
C LEU A 55 -1.46 -11.28 3.24
N ILE A 56 -1.61 -10.92 1.97
CA ILE A 56 -2.77 -11.36 1.17
C ILE A 56 -2.84 -12.88 0.96
N VAL A 57 -1.71 -13.57 1.11
CA VAL A 57 -1.64 -15.04 1.01
C VAL A 57 -2.00 -15.68 2.34
N SER A 58 -1.58 -15.08 3.46
CA SER A 58 -1.73 -15.66 4.80
C SER A 58 -2.94 -15.17 5.59
N ASP A 59 -3.49 -14.00 5.25
CA ASP A 59 -4.51 -13.30 6.03
C ASP A 59 -5.73 -12.96 5.18
N ARG A 60 -6.84 -13.64 5.48
CA ARG A 60 -8.11 -13.49 4.75
C ARG A 60 -8.73 -12.11 4.93
N GLU A 61 -8.50 -11.46 6.08
CA GLU A 61 -9.03 -10.11 6.33
C GLU A 61 -8.33 -9.10 5.43
N THR A 62 -7.00 -9.10 5.37
CA THR A 62 -6.22 -8.26 4.45
C THR A 62 -6.61 -8.52 2.99
N GLN A 63 -6.80 -9.80 2.60
CA GLN A 63 -7.26 -10.13 1.25
C GLN A 63 -8.64 -9.52 0.95
N ARG A 64 -9.58 -9.61 1.89
CA ARG A 64 -10.93 -9.03 1.75
C ARG A 64 -10.86 -7.51 1.60
N ILE A 65 -10.10 -6.83 2.47
CA ILE A 65 -9.91 -5.37 2.42
C ILE A 65 -9.33 -4.95 1.07
N LEU A 66 -8.36 -5.70 0.53
CA LEU A 66 -7.78 -5.42 -0.78
C LEU A 66 -8.83 -5.51 -1.89
N ILE A 67 -9.67 -6.55 -1.89
CA ILE A 67 -10.72 -6.74 -2.90
C ILE A 67 -11.75 -5.61 -2.83
N GLU A 68 -12.23 -5.29 -1.63
CA GLU A 68 -13.21 -4.20 -1.42
C GLU A 68 -12.63 -2.84 -1.87
N THR A 69 -11.36 -2.58 -1.54
CA THR A 69 -10.68 -1.35 -1.98
C THR A 69 -10.57 -1.28 -3.51
N LYS A 70 -10.19 -2.38 -4.16
CA LYS A 70 -10.09 -2.44 -5.63
C LYS A 70 -11.44 -2.23 -6.31
N GLN A 71 -12.51 -2.85 -5.79
CA GLN A 71 -13.86 -2.66 -6.34
C GLN A 71 -14.30 -1.20 -6.26
N SER A 72 -13.99 -0.51 -5.16
CA SER A 72 -14.32 0.91 -4.99
C SER A 72 -13.59 1.85 -5.96
N LEU A 73 -12.42 1.43 -6.49
CA LEU A 73 -11.65 2.21 -7.47
C LEU A 73 -12.08 1.98 -8.93
N SER A 74 -12.75 0.86 -9.21
CA SER A 74 -13.26 0.51 -10.55
C SER A 74 -14.73 0.88 -10.77
N THR A 75 -15.36 1.52 -9.79
CA THR A 75 -16.74 2.03 -9.84
C THR A 75 -16.73 3.53 -9.98
#